data_AF-A0A927AD37-F1
#
_entry.id   AF-A0A927AD37-F1
#
_cell.length_a   1.000
_cell.length_b   1.000
_cell.length_c   1.000
_cell.angle_alpha   90.00
_cell.angle_beta   90.00
_cell.angle_gamma   90.00
#
_symmetry.space_group_name_H-M   'P 1'
#
loop_
_entity.id
_entity.type
_entity.pdbx_description
1 polymer ?
#
loop_
_entity_poly.entity_id
_entity_poly.type
_entity_poly.pdbx_seq_one_letter_code
_entity_poly.pdbx_strand_id
1 'polypeptide(L)'
;MTTNGTTSVALSTDLVNALSSLNVQASGFGDTRINNGVASFSITGGSVDLNQTRVEIAHSGGLTLRAGSTEVSLTDFVITNLGGQTVLTGLVTANGAVVARAPLFNLTVGSIGTSRRQRRDNLDINNVSVTLSDVAASALNQAFGVTAFAAGFNIGTAQVDAFFNRTNGSISDRQLPVRDFLGNTSLFPEATQDVLPRGRTRVELSDSLVNALGSLNVQATGFSGTRIRNGVADFLITGGATDLDTTTVEILHAGGLTFRTDSTEVNLTDFVISNLNTQPVITGTVIANGRLLTRVPLFGLQIGGVTATDRGSFTNLDLTNVDVTLSARAARTLNRAFRVNAFTAGFEIGTAQVDAFVA
;
A
#
# COMPACT_ATOMS: atom_id res chain seq x y z
N MET A 1 -12.92 -7.12 14.80
CA MET A 1 -11.61 -7.42 14.17
C MET A 1 -11.84 -8.48 13.10
N THR A 2 -11.59 -8.16 11.84
CA THR A 2 -11.24 -9.18 10.84
C THR A 2 -10.09 -8.61 10.02
N THR A 3 -8.90 -8.54 10.60
CA THR A 3 -7.70 -8.26 9.80
C THR A 3 -7.53 -9.38 8.79
N ASN A 4 -6.99 -9.05 7.61
CA ASN A 4 -6.65 -10.05 6.58
C ASN A 4 -5.41 -10.86 6.96
N GLY A 5 -4.92 -10.67 8.18
CA GLY A 5 -3.71 -11.24 8.71
C GLY A 5 -3.02 -10.24 9.64
N THR A 6 -1.88 -10.65 10.16
CA THR A 6 -1.00 -9.81 10.97
C THR A 6 0.44 -10.14 10.62
N THR A 7 1.28 -9.11 10.58
CA THR A 7 2.73 -9.27 10.61
C THR A 7 3.22 -8.83 11.98
N SER A 8 3.96 -9.69 12.66
CA SER A 8 4.58 -9.39 13.96
C SER A 8 6.09 -9.38 13.84
N VAL A 9 6.75 -8.42 14.47
CA VAL A 9 8.20 -8.26 14.48
C VAL A 9 8.68 -8.22 15.93
N ALA A 10 9.44 -9.23 16.33
CA ALA A 10 10.20 -9.18 17.58
C ALA A 10 11.41 -8.27 17.36
N LEU A 11 11.40 -7.10 18.00
CA LEU A 11 12.45 -6.09 17.88
C LEU A 11 13.74 -6.61 18.51
N SER A 12 14.87 -6.42 17.83
CA SER A 12 16.17 -6.88 18.30
C SER A 12 16.63 -6.08 19.53
N THR A 13 17.40 -6.72 20.40
CA THR A 13 18.09 -6.02 21.49
C THR A 13 19.08 -4.97 20.97
N ASP A 14 19.69 -5.22 19.80
CA ASP A 14 20.59 -4.26 19.13
C ASP A 14 19.86 -2.95 18.82
N LEU A 15 18.65 -3.04 18.25
CA LEU A 15 17.81 -1.88 17.94
C LEU A 15 17.41 -1.14 19.22
N VAL A 16 16.91 -1.86 20.23
CA VAL A 16 16.49 -1.25 21.49
C VAL A 16 17.64 -0.50 22.16
N ASN A 17 18.85 -1.10 22.18
CA ASN A 17 20.04 -0.48 22.74
C ASN A 17 20.49 0.74 21.94
N ALA A 18 20.49 0.65 20.61
CA ALA A 18 20.86 1.76 19.73
C ALA A 18 19.93 2.96 19.94
N LEU A 19 18.61 2.74 19.90
CA LEU A 19 17.61 3.78 20.15
C LEU A 19 17.78 4.42 21.54
N SER A 20 17.97 3.61 22.58
CA SER A 20 18.23 4.12 23.94
C SER A 20 19.50 4.96 24.02
N SER A 21 20.59 4.54 23.37
CA SER A 21 21.87 5.28 23.39
C SER A 21 21.79 6.63 22.67
N LEU A 22 20.91 6.73 21.67
CA LEU A 22 20.70 7.93 20.87
C LEU A 22 19.60 8.83 21.44
N ASN A 23 18.96 8.43 22.55
CA ASN A 23 17.76 9.07 23.09
C ASN A 23 16.63 9.19 22.05
N VAL A 24 16.54 8.20 21.15
CA VAL A 24 15.45 8.09 20.16
C VAL A 24 14.35 7.23 20.77
N GLN A 25 13.15 7.79 20.88
CA GLN A 25 11.96 7.07 21.31
C GLN A 25 11.28 6.44 20.10
N ALA A 26 10.90 5.17 20.19
CA ALA A 26 10.11 4.49 19.18
C ALA A 26 8.70 4.18 19.72
N SER A 27 7.68 4.48 18.91
CA SER A 27 6.29 4.13 19.20
C SER A 27 5.60 3.55 17.97
N GLY A 28 4.50 2.82 18.19
CA GLY A 28 3.64 2.40 17.08
C GLY A 28 2.90 3.60 16.49
N PHE A 29 2.70 3.57 15.17
CA PHE A 29 1.90 4.53 14.43
C PHE A 29 0.55 3.92 14.03
N GLY A 30 -0.53 4.71 14.11
CA GLY A 30 -1.88 4.28 13.75
C GLY A 30 -2.34 3.08 14.59
N ASP A 31 -2.71 1.98 13.94
CA ASP A 31 -3.15 0.75 14.61
C ASP A 31 -2.02 -0.20 15.02
N THR A 32 -0.76 0.20 14.82
CA THR A 32 0.40 -0.60 15.22
C THR A 32 0.51 -0.67 16.74
N ARG A 33 0.61 -1.90 17.24
CA ARG A 33 0.79 -2.16 18.68
C ARG A 33 2.21 -2.65 18.93
N ILE A 34 2.88 -2.06 19.92
CA ILE A 34 4.17 -2.56 20.43
C ILE A 34 3.94 -3.05 21.85
N ASN A 35 4.02 -4.36 22.06
CA ASN A 35 3.84 -4.99 23.37
C ASN A 35 4.97 -5.97 23.61
N ASN A 36 5.63 -5.89 24.78
CA ASN A 36 6.71 -6.80 25.17
C ASN A 36 7.81 -6.95 24.11
N GLY A 37 8.20 -5.84 23.46
CA GLY A 37 9.22 -5.84 22.39
C GLY A 37 8.74 -6.40 21.05
N VAL A 38 7.45 -6.69 20.89
CA VAL A 38 6.87 -7.18 19.64
C VAL A 38 5.98 -6.09 19.02
N ALA A 39 6.38 -5.58 17.86
CA ALA A 39 5.54 -4.71 17.04
C ALA A 39 4.60 -5.57 16.17
N SER A 40 3.32 -5.19 16.09
CA SER A 40 2.32 -5.90 15.29
C SER A 40 1.59 -4.96 14.35
N PHE A 41 1.59 -5.32 13.06
CA PHE A 41 1.07 -4.55 11.94
C PHE A 41 -0.09 -5.32 11.30
N SER A 42 -1.22 -4.64 11.10
CA SER A 42 -2.38 -5.26 10.45
C SER A 42 -2.14 -5.38 8.94
N ILE A 43 -2.43 -6.55 8.38
CA ILE A 43 -2.38 -6.76 6.93
C ILE A 43 -3.69 -6.26 6.32
N THR A 44 -3.57 -5.34 5.36
CA THR A 44 -4.70 -4.69 4.70
C THR A 44 -5.01 -5.29 3.35
N GLY A 45 -4.03 -5.88 2.65
CA GLY A 45 -4.25 -6.49 1.34
C GLY A 45 -2.98 -7.05 0.72
N GLY A 46 -3.02 -7.29 -0.59
CA GLY A 46 -1.91 -7.82 -1.37
C GLY A 46 -2.25 -9.08 -2.17
N SER A 47 -1.22 -9.70 -2.72
CA SER A 47 -1.34 -10.89 -3.57
C SER A 47 -0.16 -11.84 -3.41
N VAL A 48 -0.40 -13.13 -3.63
CA VAL A 48 0.60 -14.18 -3.55
C VAL A 48 0.50 -15.14 -4.73
N ASP A 49 1.67 -15.51 -5.26
CA ASP A 49 1.85 -16.64 -6.17
C ASP A 49 2.84 -17.61 -5.54
N LEU A 50 2.29 -18.64 -4.90
CA LEU A 50 3.05 -19.62 -4.14
C LEU A 50 3.91 -20.52 -5.04
N ASN A 51 3.51 -20.73 -6.29
CA ASN A 51 4.27 -21.57 -7.22
C ASN A 51 5.59 -20.90 -7.62
N GLN A 52 5.61 -19.57 -7.58
CA GLN A 52 6.78 -18.76 -7.93
C GLN A 52 7.43 -18.07 -6.73
N THR A 53 6.92 -18.34 -5.52
CA THR A 53 7.32 -17.66 -4.28
C THR A 53 7.33 -16.13 -4.41
N ARG A 54 6.34 -15.59 -5.13
CA ARG A 54 6.16 -14.15 -5.30
C ARG A 54 5.06 -13.65 -4.38
N VAL A 55 5.26 -12.45 -3.82
CA VAL A 55 4.28 -11.84 -2.93
C VAL A 55 4.33 -10.32 -2.99
N GLU A 56 3.17 -9.70 -2.79
CA GLU A 56 3.02 -8.32 -2.36
C GLU A 56 2.08 -8.31 -1.14
N ILE A 57 2.46 -7.64 -0.05
CA ILE A 57 1.64 -7.58 1.19
C ILE A 57 1.63 -6.15 1.70
N ALA A 58 0.44 -5.55 1.74
CA ALA A 58 0.23 -4.21 2.27
C ALA A 58 -0.19 -4.24 3.75
N HIS A 59 0.28 -3.26 4.51
CA HIS A 59 -0.01 -3.10 5.93
C HIS A 59 -0.56 -1.70 6.21
N SER A 60 -1.34 -1.59 7.29
CA SER A 60 -1.66 -0.30 7.92
C SER A 60 -0.71 -0.01 9.09
N GLY A 61 -0.68 1.25 9.50
CA GLY A 61 0.12 1.71 10.62
C GLY A 61 1.58 1.92 10.24
N GLY A 62 2.47 1.79 11.23
CA GLY A 62 3.88 2.10 11.07
C GLY A 62 4.62 2.26 12.39
N LEU A 63 5.77 2.91 12.32
CA LEU A 63 6.60 3.28 13.47
C LEU A 63 6.89 4.78 13.44
N THR A 64 6.87 5.41 14.60
CA THR A 64 7.34 6.78 14.79
C THR A 64 8.61 6.76 15.62
N LEU A 65 9.63 7.47 15.15
CA LEU A 65 10.91 7.67 15.81
C LEU A 65 11.06 9.15 16.18
N ARG A 66 11.28 9.45 17.47
CA ARG A 66 11.38 10.83 17.98
C ARG A 66 12.68 11.05 18.73
N ALA A 67 13.38 12.13 18.44
CA ALA A 67 14.50 12.62 19.23
C ALA A 67 14.47 14.15 19.30
N GLY A 68 14.29 14.69 20.50
CA GLY A 68 14.10 16.13 20.69
C GLY A 68 12.90 16.65 19.89
N SER A 69 13.13 17.63 19.01
CA SER A 69 12.12 18.18 18.10
C SER A 69 12.01 17.44 16.76
N THR A 70 12.83 16.42 16.52
CA THR A 70 12.82 15.67 15.26
C THR A 70 11.91 14.46 15.40
N GLU A 71 11.00 14.33 14.45
CA GLU A 71 10.12 13.19 14.30
C GLU A 71 10.25 12.61 12.89
N VAL A 72 10.42 11.30 12.81
CA VAL A 72 10.37 10.53 11.57
C VAL A 72 9.32 9.44 11.71
N SER A 73 8.32 9.42 10.83
CA SER A 73 7.34 8.34 10.78
C SER A 73 7.56 7.50 9.53
N LEU A 74 7.54 6.18 9.74
CA LEU A 74 7.70 5.14 8.73
C LEU A 74 6.38 4.37 8.66
N THR A 75 5.56 4.61 7.64
CA THR A 75 4.17 4.12 7.57
C THR A 75 3.89 3.34 6.30
N ASP A 76 2.70 2.74 6.21
CA ASP A 76 2.14 2.16 4.99
C ASP A 76 3.08 1.12 4.34
N PHE A 77 3.52 0.17 5.15
CA PHE A 77 4.50 -0.81 4.76
C PHE A 77 3.99 -1.77 3.69
N VAL A 78 4.78 -1.95 2.64
CA VAL A 78 4.53 -2.92 1.57
C VAL A 78 5.72 -3.85 1.45
N ILE A 79 5.50 -5.14 1.70
CA ILE A 79 6.46 -6.21 1.44
C ILE A 79 6.33 -6.61 -0.02
N THR A 80 7.44 -6.68 -0.76
CA THR A 80 7.45 -7.08 -2.16
C THR A 80 8.54 -8.12 -2.42
N ASN A 81 8.16 -9.22 -3.07
CA ASN A 81 9.05 -10.15 -3.77
C ASN A 81 8.42 -10.52 -5.12
N LEU A 82 9.01 -10.05 -6.21
CA LEU A 82 8.56 -10.34 -7.58
C LEU A 82 9.59 -11.17 -8.37
N GLY A 83 10.37 -12.00 -7.67
CA GLY A 83 11.46 -12.82 -8.22
C GLY A 83 12.86 -12.20 -8.06
N GLY A 84 13.02 -11.29 -7.10
CA GLY A 84 14.28 -10.66 -6.73
C GLY A 84 14.48 -10.64 -5.21
N GLN A 85 15.29 -9.72 -4.70
CA GLN A 85 15.44 -9.50 -3.27
C GLN A 85 14.08 -9.11 -2.64
N THR A 86 13.72 -9.72 -1.53
CA THR A 86 12.55 -9.32 -0.76
C THR A 86 12.86 -8.02 -0.01
N VAL A 87 12.05 -7.00 -0.24
CA VAL A 87 12.20 -5.66 0.34
C VAL A 87 10.87 -5.24 0.97
N LEU A 88 10.96 -4.54 2.11
CA LEU A 88 9.85 -3.80 2.68
C LEU A 88 10.05 -2.32 2.38
N THR A 89 9.08 -1.73 1.68
CA THR A 89 9.03 -0.28 1.42
C THR A 89 8.02 0.38 2.32
N GLY A 90 8.19 1.65 2.64
CA GLY A 90 7.22 2.43 3.40
C GLY A 90 7.26 3.89 3.01
N LEU A 91 6.21 4.60 3.38
CA LEU A 91 6.17 6.05 3.30
C LEU A 91 7.01 6.62 4.45
N VAL A 92 7.83 7.62 4.13
CA VAL A 92 8.67 8.33 5.08
C VAL A 92 8.15 9.75 5.19
N THR A 93 7.81 10.14 6.40
CA THR A 93 7.51 11.54 6.73
C THR A 93 8.51 12.04 7.76
N ALA A 94 8.88 13.31 7.65
CA ALA A 94 9.79 13.98 8.59
C ALA A 94 9.13 15.27 9.06
N ASN A 95 8.87 15.37 10.37
CA ASN A 95 8.15 16.49 10.98
C ASN A 95 6.82 16.81 10.27
N GLY A 96 6.06 15.78 9.90
CA GLY A 96 4.77 15.89 9.19
C GLY A 96 4.87 15.97 7.67
N ALA A 97 5.99 16.42 7.09
CA ALA A 97 6.16 16.53 5.65
C ALA A 97 6.41 15.16 4.99
N VAL A 98 5.72 14.87 3.89
CA VAL A 98 5.94 13.66 3.11
C VAL A 98 7.26 13.78 2.34
N VAL A 99 8.20 12.86 2.60
CA VAL A 99 9.53 12.87 1.99
C VAL A 99 9.56 11.98 0.76
N ALA A 100 9.24 10.70 0.93
CA ALA A 100 9.28 9.70 -0.14
C ALA A 100 8.64 8.38 0.31
N ARG A 101 8.31 7.52 -0.66
CA ARG A 101 8.28 6.07 -0.43
C ARG A 101 9.67 5.49 -0.71
N ALA A 102 10.25 4.82 0.26
CA ALA A 102 11.62 4.30 0.17
C ALA A 102 11.69 2.81 0.53
N PRO A 103 12.71 2.06 0.03
CA PRO A 103 13.04 0.76 0.57
C PRO A 103 13.58 0.94 1.99
N LEU A 104 12.88 0.42 2.99
CA LEU A 104 13.23 0.60 4.41
C LEU A 104 14.00 -0.57 4.98
N PHE A 105 13.56 -1.78 4.67
CA PHE A 105 14.15 -2.99 5.22
C PHE A 105 14.40 -4.05 4.15
N ASN A 106 15.53 -4.72 4.24
CA ASN A 106 15.80 -5.96 3.53
C ASN A 106 15.24 -7.12 4.35
N LEU A 107 14.53 -8.02 3.67
CA LEU A 107 13.92 -9.19 4.30
C LEU A 107 14.59 -10.47 3.80
N THR A 108 15.05 -11.30 4.73
CA THR A 108 15.54 -12.64 4.41
C THR A 108 14.58 -13.65 4.99
N VAL A 109 13.88 -14.38 4.12
CA VAL A 109 12.83 -15.31 4.52
C VAL A 109 13.46 -16.62 5.02
N GLY A 110 13.10 -17.04 6.23
CA GLY A 110 13.52 -18.32 6.78
C GLY A 110 12.72 -19.50 6.22
N SER A 111 11.40 -19.48 6.42
CA SER A 111 10.52 -20.54 5.90
C SER A 111 9.18 -19.98 5.42
N ILE A 112 8.66 -20.55 4.34
CA ILE A 112 7.33 -20.26 3.78
C ILE A 112 6.51 -21.53 3.84
N GLY A 113 5.28 -21.43 4.34
CA GLY A 113 4.32 -22.51 4.39
C GLY A 113 2.90 -22.02 4.19
N THR A 114 1.97 -22.97 4.11
CA THR A 114 0.55 -22.66 4.13
C THR A 114 -0.16 -23.52 5.17
N SER A 115 -1.10 -22.93 5.89
CA SER A 115 -1.97 -23.63 6.83
C SER A 115 -3.44 -23.31 6.55
N ARG A 116 -4.33 -23.89 7.36
CA ARG A 116 -5.74 -23.50 7.42
C ARG A 116 -6.03 -22.91 8.79
N ARG A 117 -6.49 -21.66 8.81
CA ARG A 117 -6.90 -20.95 10.03
C ARG A 117 -8.30 -20.40 9.84
N GLN A 118 -9.19 -20.62 10.80
CA GLN A 118 -10.59 -20.13 10.75
C GLN A 118 -11.34 -20.51 9.46
N ARG A 119 -11.11 -21.73 8.95
CA ARG A 119 -11.65 -22.24 7.66
C ARG A 119 -11.23 -21.43 6.42
N ARG A 120 -10.17 -20.64 6.52
CA ARG A 120 -9.53 -19.93 5.42
C ARG A 120 -8.11 -20.45 5.21
N ASP A 121 -7.62 -20.31 4.00
CA ASP A 121 -6.23 -20.59 3.69
C ASP A 121 -5.35 -19.46 4.20
N ASN A 122 -4.23 -19.83 4.81
CA ASN A 122 -3.30 -18.92 5.45
C ASN A 122 -1.90 -19.14 4.87
N LEU A 123 -1.22 -18.05 4.57
CA LEU A 123 0.19 -17.99 4.26
C LEU A 123 0.94 -17.74 5.56
N ASP A 124 1.85 -18.66 5.90
CA ASP A 124 2.69 -18.57 7.09
C ASP A 124 4.14 -18.33 6.63
N ILE A 125 4.68 -17.15 6.91
CA ILE A 125 6.09 -16.83 6.65
C ILE A 125 6.78 -16.63 7.99
N ASN A 126 7.69 -17.54 8.35
CA ASN A 126 8.33 -17.55 9.66
C ASN A 126 9.83 -17.26 9.56
N ASN A 127 10.38 -16.77 10.67
CA ASN A 127 11.81 -16.49 10.83
C ASN A 127 12.34 -15.54 9.74
N VAL A 128 11.59 -14.48 9.46
CA VAL A 128 12.02 -13.46 8.50
C VAL A 128 13.00 -12.52 9.19
N SER A 129 14.27 -12.57 8.82
CA SER A 129 15.23 -11.58 9.31
C SER A 129 14.94 -10.22 8.68
N VAL A 130 14.81 -9.19 9.52
CA VAL A 130 14.57 -7.80 9.11
C VAL A 130 15.83 -7.00 9.37
N THR A 131 16.39 -6.43 8.31
CA THR A 131 17.60 -5.60 8.40
C THR A 131 17.41 -4.25 7.72
N LEU A 132 18.06 -3.22 8.24
CA LEU A 132 17.94 -1.86 7.71
C LEU A 132 18.53 -1.77 6.29
N SER A 133 17.83 -1.11 5.38
CA SER A 133 18.37 -0.81 4.05
C SER A 133 19.42 0.30 4.13
N ASP A 134 20.27 0.40 3.10
CA ASP A 134 21.26 1.48 2.99
C ASP A 134 20.59 2.86 2.86
N VAL A 135 19.51 2.94 2.09
CA VAL A 135 18.72 4.17 1.90
C VAL A 135 18.13 4.63 3.23
N ALA A 136 17.54 3.71 4.00
CA ALA A 136 16.94 4.04 5.28
C ALA A 136 17.97 4.39 6.35
N ALA A 137 19.10 3.66 6.40
CA ALA A 137 20.20 4.00 7.31
C ALA A 137 20.68 5.43 7.05
N SER A 138 20.92 5.77 5.79
CA SER A 138 21.34 7.12 5.37
C SER A 138 20.30 8.19 5.74
N ALA A 139 19.02 7.93 5.47
CA ALA A 139 17.93 8.85 5.79
C ALA A 139 17.78 9.09 7.30
N LEU A 140 17.82 8.04 8.12
CA LEU A 140 17.72 8.15 9.58
C LEU A 140 18.91 8.88 10.19
N ASN A 141 20.12 8.57 9.71
CA ASN A 141 21.34 9.27 10.12
C ASN A 141 21.26 10.77 9.80
N GLN A 142 20.80 11.12 8.60
CA GLN A 142 20.61 12.51 8.21
C GLN A 142 19.54 13.21 9.06
N ALA A 143 18.38 12.56 9.27
CA ALA A 143 17.28 13.14 10.02
C ALA A 143 17.66 13.43 11.48
N PHE A 144 18.34 12.49 12.15
CA PHE A 144 18.71 12.63 13.56
C PHE A 144 20.10 13.26 13.77
N GLY A 145 20.86 13.54 12.71
CA GLY A 145 22.22 14.06 12.82
C GLY A 145 23.21 13.09 13.47
N VAL A 146 23.06 11.79 13.18
CA VAL A 146 23.85 10.69 13.78
C VAL A 146 24.53 9.86 12.68
N THR A 147 25.40 8.93 13.07
CA THR A 147 26.04 7.95 12.14
C THR A 147 25.86 6.51 12.63
N ALA A 148 24.92 6.29 13.54
CA ALA A 148 24.77 5.03 14.25
C ALA A 148 24.01 3.96 13.45
N PHE A 149 23.20 4.37 12.48
CA PHE A 149 22.46 3.45 11.63
C PHE A 149 23.34 3.00 10.46
N ALA A 150 23.46 1.69 10.26
CA ALA A 150 24.22 1.12 9.14
C ALA A 150 23.32 0.22 8.29
N ALA A 151 23.63 0.11 7.00
CA ALA A 151 23.02 -0.90 6.14
C ALA A 151 23.23 -2.30 6.74
N GLY A 152 22.19 -3.14 6.73
CA GLY A 152 22.24 -4.47 7.33
C GLY A 152 22.05 -4.48 8.85
N PHE A 153 21.87 -3.33 9.50
CA PHE A 153 21.61 -3.27 10.95
C PHE A 153 20.39 -4.11 11.32
N ASN A 154 20.55 -4.96 12.33
CA ASN A 154 19.54 -5.94 12.74
C ASN A 154 18.35 -5.24 13.41
N ILE A 155 17.20 -5.23 12.75
CA ILE A 155 15.96 -4.64 13.28
C ILE A 155 15.20 -5.65 14.13
N GLY A 156 15.19 -6.91 13.71
CA GLY A 156 14.46 -7.95 14.41
C GLY A 156 14.14 -9.16 13.55
N THR A 157 13.24 -10.00 14.08
CA THR A 157 12.73 -11.18 13.38
C THR A 157 11.22 -11.08 13.26
N ALA A 158 10.72 -11.24 12.04
CA ALA A 158 9.31 -11.14 11.71
C ALA A 158 8.65 -12.50 11.42
N GLN A 159 7.35 -12.53 11.66
CA GLN A 159 6.42 -13.56 11.25
C GLN A 159 5.24 -12.90 10.53
N VAL A 160 4.84 -13.47 9.40
CA VAL A 160 3.68 -13.04 8.61
C VAL A 160 2.64 -14.14 8.63
N ASP A 161 1.43 -13.81 9.08
CA ASP A 161 0.25 -14.66 9.00
C ASP A 161 -0.79 -13.95 8.12
N ALA A 162 -0.97 -14.39 6.86
CA ALA A 162 -1.86 -13.72 5.90
C ALA A 162 -2.93 -14.65 5.34
N PHE A 163 -4.21 -14.26 5.45
CA PHE A 163 -5.33 -14.98 4.83
C PHE A 163 -5.39 -14.68 3.34
N PHE A 164 -5.50 -15.72 2.51
CA PHE A 164 -5.57 -15.55 1.06
C PHE A 164 -6.60 -16.48 0.40
N ASN A 165 -7.02 -16.08 -0.79
CA ASN A 165 -7.88 -16.87 -1.68
C ASN A 165 -6.99 -17.70 -2.61
N ARG A 166 -7.03 -19.03 -2.47
CA ARG A 166 -6.23 -19.96 -3.28
C ARG A 166 -6.53 -19.90 -4.77
N THR A 167 -7.72 -19.48 -5.19
CA THR A 167 -8.11 -19.46 -6.60
C THR A 167 -7.40 -18.37 -7.39
N ASN A 168 -7.18 -17.20 -6.76
CA ASN A 168 -6.66 -16.02 -7.46
C ASN A 168 -5.46 -15.37 -6.75
N GLY A 169 -4.98 -15.94 -5.64
CA GLY A 169 -3.84 -15.45 -4.90
C GLY A 169 -4.09 -14.16 -4.11
N SER A 170 -5.32 -13.65 -4.06
CA SER A 170 -5.66 -12.42 -3.33
C SER A 170 -5.52 -12.62 -1.82
N ILE A 171 -4.77 -11.76 -1.14
CA ILE A 171 -4.83 -11.61 0.31
C ILE A 171 -6.11 -10.83 0.60
N SER A 172 -7.05 -11.43 1.34
CA SER A 172 -8.50 -11.10 1.31
C SER A 172 -8.83 -9.64 1.69
N ASP A 173 -10.10 -9.23 1.56
CA ASP A 173 -10.57 -7.86 1.83
C ASP A 173 -11.80 -7.82 2.78
N ARG A 174 -11.76 -8.55 3.91
CA ARG A 174 -12.91 -8.51 4.85
C ARG A 174 -12.94 -7.19 5.60
N GLN A 175 -13.69 -6.24 5.02
CA GLN A 175 -14.38 -5.10 5.63
C GLN A 175 -13.84 -4.69 7.01
N LEU A 176 -13.02 -3.65 7.05
CA LEU A 176 -12.69 -2.96 8.30
C LEU A 176 -14.00 -2.53 8.98
N PRO A 177 -14.29 -2.95 10.23
CA PRO A 177 -15.26 -2.23 11.02
C PRO A 177 -14.70 -0.83 11.26
N VAL A 178 -15.32 0.17 10.64
CA VAL A 178 -15.12 1.58 11.00
C VAL A 178 -15.45 1.71 12.48
N ARG A 179 -14.43 1.98 13.30
CA ARG A 179 -14.62 2.55 14.63
C ARG A 179 -13.77 3.79 14.73
N ASP A 180 -14.44 4.91 14.98
CA ASP A 180 -13.84 6.13 15.49
C ASP A 180 -13.10 5.77 16.80
N PHE A 181 -11.78 5.64 16.74
CA PHE A 181 -10.95 5.57 17.93
C PHE A 181 -10.50 6.98 18.29
N LEU A 182 -11.46 7.79 18.75
CA LEU A 182 -11.15 8.92 19.62
C LEU A 182 -10.91 8.35 21.02
N GLY A 183 -9.67 7.95 21.31
CA GLY A 183 -9.37 7.40 22.63
C GLY A 183 -7.99 6.77 22.73
N ASN A 184 -6.94 7.57 22.65
CA ASN A 184 -5.79 7.35 23.51
C ASN A 184 -5.14 8.69 23.83
N THR A 185 -5.02 9.02 25.12
CA THR A 185 -4.27 10.18 25.59
C THR A 185 -2.79 10.00 25.24
N SER A 186 -2.37 10.58 24.12
CA SER A 186 -0.95 10.85 23.85
C SER A 186 -0.47 11.89 24.87
N LEU A 187 0.62 11.59 25.57
CA LEU A 187 1.22 12.48 26.58
C LEU A 187 2.11 13.57 25.97
N PHE A 188 2.11 13.72 24.63
CA PHE A 188 2.94 14.70 23.93
C PHE A 188 2.18 15.30 22.74
N PRO A 189 2.44 16.58 22.38
CA PRO A 189 1.89 17.17 21.17
C PRO A 189 2.40 16.44 19.94
N GLU A 190 1.49 15.93 19.12
CA GLU A 190 1.77 15.30 17.83
C GLU A 190 2.21 16.37 16.83
N ALA A 191 3.26 16.11 16.04
CA ALA A 191 3.28 16.70 14.70
C ALA A 191 2.20 15.94 13.92
N THR A 192 1.18 16.65 13.46
CA THR A 192 0.07 16.06 12.72
C THR A 192 0.57 15.64 11.34
N GLN A 193 0.93 14.38 11.19
CA GLN A 193 1.02 13.76 9.87
C GLN A 193 -0.42 13.65 9.35
N ASP A 194 -0.70 14.29 8.22
CA ASP A 194 -1.99 14.23 7.54
C ASP A 194 -2.19 12.82 6.92
N VAL A 195 -2.67 11.88 7.73
CA VAL A 195 -2.84 10.48 7.32
C VAL A 195 -4.19 10.27 6.68
N LEU A 196 -4.24 9.33 5.73
CA LEU A 196 -5.43 8.95 4.99
C LEU A 196 -6.00 7.62 5.48
N PRO A 197 -6.59 7.53 6.70
CA PRO A 197 -6.99 6.24 7.27
C PRO A 197 -8.18 5.60 6.53
N ARG A 198 -8.93 6.38 5.74
CA ARG A 198 -10.15 5.94 5.06
C ARG A 198 -10.56 6.90 3.95
N GLY A 199 -11.52 6.47 3.15
CA GLY A 199 -12.12 7.26 2.08
C GLY A 199 -12.49 6.37 0.91
N ARG A 200 -12.81 6.98 -0.22
CA ARG A 200 -13.16 6.28 -1.46
C ARG A 200 -12.65 6.99 -2.69
N THR A 201 -12.27 6.20 -3.67
CA THR A 201 -12.07 6.64 -5.03
C THR A 201 -13.16 6.04 -5.90
N ARG A 202 -13.92 6.89 -6.59
CA ARG A 202 -14.93 6.47 -7.58
C ARG A 202 -14.40 6.78 -8.97
N VAL A 203 -14.51 5.83 -9.88
CA VAL A 203 -14.13 6.01 -11.29
C VAL A 203 -15.35 5.73 -12.14
N GLU A 204 -15.86 6.75 -12.81
CA GLU A 204 -16.85 6.60 -13.88
C GLU A 204 -16.11 6.13 -15.13
N LEU A 205 -16.43 4.92 -15.58
CA LEU A 205 -15.77 4.27 -16.71
C LEU A 205 -16.24 4.90 -18.03
N SER A 206 -15.29 5.23 -18.92
CA SER A 206 -15.62 5.87 -20.19
C SER A 206 -16.39 4.95 -21.14
N ASP A 207 -17.26 5.53 -21.97
CA ASP A 207 -17.92 4.80 -23.06
C ASP A 207 -16.89 4.18 -24.02
N SER A 208 -15.77 4.86 -24.25
CA SER A 208 -14.64 4.37 -25.04
C SER A 208 -14.11 3.05 -24.49
N LEU A 209 -13.89 2.95 -23.16
CA LEU A 209 -13.46 1.73 -22.51
C LEU A 209 -14.52 0.63 -22.61
N VAL A 210 -15.78 0.95 -22.30
CA VAL A 210 -16.88 -0.02 -22.33
C VAL A 210 -17.05 -0.61 -23.74
N ASN A 211 -17.02 0.23 -24.77
CA ASN A 211 -17.12 -0.19 -26.16
C ASN A 211 -15.92 -1.03 -26.60
N ALA A 212 -14.69 -0.63 -26.22
CA ALA A 212 -13.49 -1.40 -26.52
C ALA A 212 -13.56 -2.80 -25.90
N LEU A 213 -13.92 -2.91 -24.62
CA LEU A 213 -14.09 -4.20 -23.94
C LEU A 213 -15.17 -5.06 -24.59
N GLY A 214 -16.32 -4.47 -24.94
CA GLY A 214 -17.39 -5.14 -25.65
C GLY A 214 -16.96 -5.70 -27.00
N SER A 215 -16.24 -4.91 -27.80
CA SER A 215 -15.73 -5.34 -29.11
C SER A 215 -14.72 -6.49 -29.03
N LEU A 216 -14.02 -6.61 -27.89
CA LEU A 216 -13.04 -7.65 -27.61
C LEU A 216 -13.64 -8.86 -26.88
N ASN A 217 -14.95 -8.82 -26.57
CA ASN A 217 -15.62 -9.79 -25.70
C ASN A 217 -14.91 -9.98 -24.34
N VAL A 218 -14.38 -8.88 -23.78
CA VAL A 218 -13.75 -8.86 -22.46
C VAL A 218 -14.79 -8.43 -21.43
N GLN A 219 -15.02 -9.26 -20.43
CA GLN A 219 -15.84 -8.94 -19.27
C GLN A 219 -14.98 -8.20 -18.24
N ALA A 220 -15.47 -7.08 -17.72
CA ALA A 220 -14.86 -6.37 -16.60
C ALA A 220 -15.72 -6.50 -15.34
N THR A 221 -15.12 -6.92 -14.23
CA THR A 221 -15.76 -6.99 -12.91
C THR A 221 -14.85 -6.40 -11.84
N GLY A 222 -15.40 -6.11 -10.66
CA GLY A 222 -14.59 -5.74 -9.51
C GLY A 222 -13.74 -6.93 -9.04
N PHE A 223 -12.50 -6.65 -8.66
CA PHE A 223 -11.63 -7.59 -7.94
C PHE A 223 -11.69 -7.28 -6.45
N SER A 224 -11.78 -8.33 -5.62
CA SER A 224 -11.72 -8.28 -4.15
C SER A 224 -12.28 -7.01 -3.50
N GLY A 225 -13.59 -6.95 -3.24
CA GLY A 225 -14.20 -5.82 -2.52
C GLY A 225 -14.61 -4.62 -3.40
N THR A 226 -13.98 -4.43 -4.56
CA THR A 226 -14.40 -3.39 -5.53
C THR A 226 -15.81 -3.63 -6.02
N ARG A 227 -16.64 -2.58 -5.96
CA ARG A 227 -18.01 -2.60 -6.44
C ARG A 227 -18.10 -1.83 -7.75
N ILE A 228 -18.67 -2.46 -8.78
CA ILE A 228 -19.01 -1.79 -10.03
C ILE A 228 -20.52 -1.73 -10.15
N ARG A 229 -21.08 -0.51 -10.24
CA ARG A 229 -22.52 -0.28 -10.41
C ARG A 229 -22.73 0.90 -11.34
N ASN A 230 -23.61 0.74 -12.33
CA ASN A 230 -23.99 1.80 -13.26
C ASN A 230 -22.76 2.49 -13.92
N GLY A 231 -21.78 1.71 -14.36
CA GLY A 231 -20.56 2.24 -14.97
C GLY A 231 -19.55 2.85 -13.99
N VAL A 232 -19.83 2.87 -12.68
CA VAL A 232 -18.93 3.43 -11.67
C VAL A 232 -18.26 2.33 -10.86
N ALA A 233 -16.92 2.33 -10.83
CA ALA A 233 -16.11 1.49 -9.95
C ALA A 233 -15.77 2.24 -8.64
N ASP A 234 -16.05 1.64 -7.49
CA ASP A 234 -15.79 2.19 -6.15
C ASP A 234 -14.66 1.40 -5.47
N PHE A 235 -13.59 2.09 -5.11
CA PHE A 235 -12.39 1.59 -4.44
C PHE A 235 -12.26 2.21 -3.05
N LEU A 236 -12.03 1.36 -2.04
CA LEU A 236 -11.81 1.82 -0.67
C LEU A 236 -10.38 2.31 -0.48
N ILE A 237 -10.22 3.46 0.16
CA ILE A 237 -8.91 3.95 0.62
C ILE A 237 -8.58 3.26 1.95
N THR A 238 -7.39 2.71 2.05
CA THR A 238 -6.92 1.90 3.19
C THR A 238 -5.72 2.49 3.91
N GLY A 239 -5.11 3.53 3.36
CA GLY A 239 -3.94 4.17 3.94
C GLY A 239 -3.34 5.22 3.00
N GLY A 240 -2.16 5.69 3.38
CA GLY A 240 -1.44 6.76 2.72
C GLY A 240 -1.32 8.02 3.56
N ALA A 241 -0.65 9.02 3.01
CA ALA A 241 -0.51 10.32 3.63
C ALA A 241 -0.48 11.42 2.58
N THR A 242 -0.78 12.62 3.04
CA THR A 242 -0.70 13.84 2.25
C THR A 242 0.13 14.88 2.99
N ASP A 243 0.62 15.85 2.24
CA ASP A 243 1.08 17.13 2.74
C ASP A 243 0.20 18.16 2.03
N LEU A 244 -0.75 18.74 2.77
CA LEU A 244 -1.73 19.67 2.22
C LEU A 244 -1.10 20.98 1.75
N ASP A 245 0.06 21.37 2.29
CA ASP A 245 0.77 22.59 1.90
C ASP A 245 1.50 22.41 0.56
N THR A 246 2.08 21.23 0.33
CA THR A 246 2.82 20.93 -0.91
C THR A 246 1.99 20.17 -1.94
N THR A 247 0.74 19.82 -1.62
CA THR A 247 -0.16 18.95 -2.41
C THR A 247 0.41 17.56 -2.71
N THR A 248 1.46 17.16 -1.98
CA THR A 248 2.08 15.85 -2.13
C THR A 248 1.19 14.80 -1.51
N VAL A 249 0.91 13.72 -2.22
CA VAL A 249 0.00 12.67 -1.77
C VAL A 249 0.45 11.29 -2.23
N GLU A 250 0.26 10.32 -1.35
CA GLU A 250 0.20 8.91 -1.68
C GLU A 250 -1.05 8.28 -1.06
N ILE A 251 -1.84 7.55 -1.85
CA ILE A 251 -3.12 6.96 -1.42
C ILE A 251 -3.13 5.47 -1.76
N LEU A 252 -3.29 4.63 -0.74
CA LEU A 252 -3.39 3.18 -0.89
C LEU A 252 -4.85 2.76 -0.99
N HIS A 253 -5.13 1.82 -1.89
CA HIS A 253 -6.47 1.29 -2.10
C HIS A 253 -6.51 -0.22 -1.88
N ALA A 254 -7.68 -0.70 -1.44
CA ALA A 254 -8.04 -2.11 -1.52
C ALA A 254 -8.80 -2.43 -2.81
N GLY A 255 -8.73 -3.70 -3.21
CA GLY A 255 -9.43 -4.25 -4.35
C GLY A 255 -8.77 -3.96 -5.69
N GLY A 256 -9.56 -3.98 -6.75
CA GLY A 256 -9.07 -3.88 -8.11
C GLY A 256 -10.11 -4.14 -9.19
N LEU A 257 -9.64 -4.46 -10.39
CA LEU A 257 -10.45 -4.82 -11.55
C LEU A 257 -10.00 -6.17 -12.11
N THR A 258 -10.97 -7.00 -12.46
CA THR A 258 -10.77 -8.25 -13.20
C THR A 258 -11.27 -8.06 -14.61
N PHE A 259 -10.40 -8.35 -15.59
CA PHE A 259 -10.72 -8.41 -17.01
C PHE A 259 -10.63 -9.86 -17.47
N ARG A 260 -11.70 -10.39 -18.05
CA ARG A 260 -11.81 -11.81 -18.36
C ARG A 260 -12.39 -12.08 -19.74
N THR A 261 -11.75 -13.00 -20.46
CA THR A 261 -12.27 -13.68 -21.66
C THR A 261 -12.48 -15.16 -21.33
N ASP A 262 -12.85 -15.98 -22.31
CA ASP A 262 -13.02 -17.42 -22.10
C ASP A 262 -11.72 -18.15 -21.70
N SER A 263 -10.55 -17.61 -22.06
CA SER A 263 -9.25 -18.26 -21.87
C SER A 263 -8.26 -17.47 -21.03
N THR A 264 -8.55 -16.20 -20.75
CA THR A 264 -7.61 -15.29 -20.10
C THR A 264 -8.31 -14.47 -19.03
N GLU A 265 -7.76 -14.47 -17.82
CA GLU A 265 -8.11 -13.58 -16.73
C GLU A 265 -6.91 -12.69 -16.39
N VAL A 266 -7.13 -11.39 -16.28
CA VAL A 266 -6.15 -10.40 -15.82
C VAL A 266 -6.75 -9.62 -14.67
N ASN A 267 -6.11 -9.67 -13.51
CA ASN A 267 -6.46 -8.87 -12.35
C ASN A 267 -5.48 -7.71 -12.20
N LEU A 268 -6.00 -6.49 -12.11
CA LEU A 268 -5.28 -5.27 -11.75
C LEU A 268 -5.70 -4.91 -10.32
N THR A 269 -4.79 -4.90 -9.36
CA THR A 269 -5.12 -4.78 -7.93
C THR A 269 -4.10 -3.91 -7.18
N ASP A 270 -4.35 -3.66 -5.89
CA ASP A 270 -3.43 -3.00 -4.96
C ASP A 270 -3.00 -1.61 -5.46
N PHE A 271 -4.00 -0.82 -5.87
CA PHE A 271 -3.77 0.48 -6.48
C PHE A 271 -3.17 1.48 -5.51
N VAL A 272 -2.14 2.19 -5.97
CA VAL A 272 -1.54 3.32 -5.25
C VAL A 272 -1.55 4.54 -6.16
N ILE A 273 -2.24 5.59 -5.73
CA ILE A 273 -2.17 6.92 -6.32
C ILE A 273 -0.95 7.61 -5.71
N SER A 274 -0.09 8.22 -6.52
CA SER A 274 1.06 8.99 -6.03
C SER A 274 1.40 10.14 -6.98
N ASN A 275 1.80 11.28 -6.43
CA ASN A 275 2.43 12.38 -7.17
C ASN A 275 3.84 12.73 -6.65
N LEU A 276 4.46 11.84 -5.86
CA LEU A 276 5.80 12.04 -5.28
C LEU A 276 6.89 12.35 -6.32
N ASN A 277 6.70 11.92 -7.57
CA ASN A 277 7.64 12.13 -8.67
C ASN A 277 7.13 13.16 -9.70
N THR A 278 6.38 14.18 -9.27
CA THR A 278 5.79 15.31 -10.05
C THR A 278 4.70 14.97 -11.07
N GLN A 279 4.66 13.77 -11.64
CA GLN A 279 3.53 13.31 -12.47
C GLN A 279 2.62 12.38 -11.65
N PRO A 280 1.36 12.76 -11.40
CA PRO A 280 0.36 11.92 -10.78
C PRO A 280 0.15 10.60 -11.55
N VAL A 281 0.26 9.48 -10.85
CA VAL A 281 0.19 8.14 -11.43
C VAL A 281 -0.55 7.18 -10.50
N ILE A 282 -1.27 6.22 -11.09
CA ILE A 282 -1.75 5.03 -10.41
C ILE A 282 -0.82 3.88 -10.75
N THR A 283 -0.18 3.31 -9.73
CA THR A 283 0.51 2.03 -9.85
C THR A 283 -0.38 0.91 -9.34
N GLY A 284 -0.16 -0.31 -9.83
CA GLY A 284 -0.85 -1.47 -9.30
C GLY A 284 -0.18 -2.78 -9.72
N THR A 285 -0.65 -3.84 -9.09
CA THR A 285 -0.18 -5.20 -9.31
C THR A 285 -0.98 -5.87 -10.42
N VAL A 286 -0.27 -6.59 -11.29
CA VAL A 286 -0.82 -7.32 -12.43
C VAL A 286 -0.68 -8.81 -12.19
N ILE A 287 -1.82 -9.50 -12.16
CA ILE A 287 -1.91 -10.95 -12.07
C ILE A 287 -2.56 -11.45 -13.35
N ALA A 288 -1.96 -12.43 -14.03
CA ALA A 288 -2.57 -13.04 -15.22
C ALA A 288 -2.72 -14.54 -15.02
N ASN A 289 -3.94 -15.06 -15.16
CA ASN A 289 -4.27 -16.47 -14.96
C ASN A 289 -3.73 -17.01 -13.62
N GLY A 290 -3.93 -16.24 -12.53
CA GLY A 290 -3.45 -16.58 -11.18
C GLY A 290 -1.95 -16.39 -10.94
N ARG A 291 -1.17 -15.98 -11.94
CA ARG A 291 0.28 -15.75 -11.82
C ARG A 291 0.59 -14.28 -11.53
N LEU A 292 1.31 -14.02 -10.44
CA LEU A 292 1.74 -12.66 -10.06
C LEU A 292 2.89 -12.22 -10.97
N LEU A 293 2.62 -11.25 -11.86
CA LEU A 293 3.57 -10.83 -12.88
C LEU A 293 4.50 -9.72 -12.38
N THR A 294 3.92 -8.59 -11.99
CA THR A 294 4.66 -7.35 -11.72
C THR A 294 3.76 -6.31 -11.04
N ARG A 295 4.37 -5.32 -10.38
CA ARG A 295 3.78 -4.01 -10.10
C ARG A 295 4.27 -2.99 -11.13
N VAL A 296 3.36 -2.18 -11.70
CA VAL A 296 3.71 -1.20 -12.76
C VAL A 296 2.86 0.06 -12.67
N PRO A 297 3.29 1.19 -13.27
CA PRO A 297 2.40 2.29 -13.63
C PRO A 297 1.28 1.80 -14.53
N LEU A 298 0.05 1.88 -14.04
CA LEU A 298 -1.15 1.46 -14.77
C LEU A 298 -1.82 2.63 -15.46
N PHE A 299 -2.01 3.73 -14.74
CA PHE A 299 -2.76 4.88 -15.23
C PHE A 299 -2.03 6.20 -14.96
N GLY A 300 -2.03 7.10 -15.94
CA GLY A 300 -1.69 8.50 -15.72
C GLY A 300 -2.92 9.25 -15.22
N LEU A 301 -2.69 10.24 -14.36
CA LEU A 301 -3.76 11.10 -13.85
C LEU A 301 -3.53 12.54 -14.29
N GLN A 302 -4.59 13.19 -14.73
CA GLN A 302 -4.66 14.64 -14.90
C GLN A 302 -5.70 15.17 -13.93
N ILE A 303 -5.26 15.96 -12.96
CA ILE A 303 -6.10 16.43 -11.87
C ILE A 303 -6.78 17.73 -12.30
N GLY A 304 -8.11 17.72 -12.40
CA GLY A 304 -8.91 18.90 -12.76
C GLY A 304 -9.09 19.90 -11.61
N GLY A 305 -9.06 19.44 -10.35
CA GLY A 305 -9.13 20.30 -9.17
C GLY A 305 -8.86 19.56 -7.87
N VAL A 306 -8.29 20.29 -6.90
CA VAL A 306 -8.00 19.82 -5.54
C VAL A 306 -8.63 20.78 -4.55
N THR A 307 -9.42 20.25 -3.62
CA THR A 307 -9.99 21.03 -2.52
C THR A 307 -9.73 20.30 -1.21
N ALA A 308 -9.21 21.03 -0.21
CA ALA A 308 -9.14 20.57 1.16
C ALA A 308 -10.19 21.34 1.99
N THR A 309 -11.11 20.63 2.63
CA THR A 309 -12.16 21.23 3.46
C THR A 309 -12.01 20.75 4.89
N ASP A 310 -11.67 21.66 5.81
CA ASP A 310 -11.69 21.37 7.25
C ASP A 310 -13.14 21.09 7.72
N ARG A 311 -13.35 19.93 8.34
CA ARG A 311 -14.63 19.49 8.92
C ARG A 311 -14.59 19.45 10.46
N GLY A 312 -13.58 20.08 11.07
CA GLY A 312 -13.38 20.21 12.51
C GLY A 312 -12.67 19.02 13.13
N SER A 313 -13.18 17.80 12.95
CA SER A 313 -12.54 16.57 13.48
C SER A 313 -11.69 15.80 12.45
N PHE A 314 -11.69 16.25 11.21
CA PHE A 314 -10.87 15.75 10.10
C PHE A 314 -10.89 16.78 8.98
N THR A 315 -9.90 16.72 8.08
CA THR A 315 -9.92 17.45 6.81
C THR A 315 -10.37 16.51 5.70
N ASN A 316 -11.25 16.97 4.81
CA ASN A 316 -11.64 16.21 3.63
C ASN A 316 -10.79 16.66 2.44
N LEU A 317 -10.03 15.75 1.85
CA LEU A 317 -9.32 15.97 0.59
C LEU A 317 -10.20 15.46 -0.56
N ASP A 318 -10.69 16.39 -1.37
CA ASP A 318 -11.51 16.13 -2.54
C ASP A 318 -10.71 16.40 -3.82
N LEU A 319 -10.45 15.35 -4.60
CA LEU A 319 -9.95 15.45 -5.98
C LEU A 319 -11.14 15.22 -6.91
N THR A 320 -11.44 16.19 -7.77
CA THR A 320 -12.57 16.10 -8.71
C THR A 320 -12.10 16.22 -10.15
N ASN A 321 -12.86 15.63 -11.07
CA ASN A 321 -12.57 15.63 -12.50
C ASN A 321 -11.14 15.17 -12.79
N VAL A 322 -10.75 14.04 -12.20
CA VAL A 322 -9.43 13.46 -12.41
C VAL A 322 -9.48 12.53 -13.61
N ASP A 323 -8.95 12.97 -14.75
CA ASP A 323 -8.92 12.11 -15.93
C ASP A 323 -7.93 10.97 -15.73
N VAL A 324 -8.42 9.74 -15.97
CA VAL A 324 -7.65 8.51 -15.82
C VAL A 324 -7.34 7.97 -17.21
N THR A 325 -6.06 7.89 -17.56
CA THR A 325 -5.62 7.41 -18.88
C THR A 325 -4.66 6.24 -18.77
N LEU A 326 -4.71 5.32 -19.72
CA LEU A 326 -3.90 4.11 -19.71
C LEU A 326 -2.43 4.43 -19.98
N SER A 327 -1.53 3.91 -19.15
CA SER A 327 -0.08 4.06 -19.37
C SER A 327 0.38 3.23 -20.57
N ALA A 328 1.46 3.65 -21.22
CA ALA A 328 2.07 2.88 -22.31
C ALA A 328 2.51 1.47 -21.87
N ARG A 329 2.95 1.31 -20.63
CA ARG A 329 3.36 0.01 -20.09
C ARG A 329 2.15 -0.88 -19.81
N ALA A 330 1.06 -0.32 -19.30
CA ALA A 330 -0.19 -1.01 -19.07
C ALA A 330 -0.82 -1.48 -20.39
N ALA A 331 -0.91 -0.59 -21.38
CA ALA A 331 -1.37 -0.92 -22.73
C ALA A 331 -0.64 -2.12 -23.32
N ARG A 332 0.71 -2.11 -23.30
CA ARG A 332 1.52 -3.25 -23.76
C ARG A 332 1.24 -4.54 -22.97
N THR A 333 1.03 -4.41 -21.66
CA THR A 333 0.77 -5.56 -20.78
C THR A 333 -0.58 -6.19 -21.08
N LEU A 334 -1.63 -5.38 -21.21
CA LEU A 334 -2.99 -5.83 -21.55
C LEU A 334 -3.05 -6.41 -22.96
N ASN A 335 -2.47 -5.73 -23.96
CA ASN A 335 -2.38 -6.22 -25.33
C ASN A 335 -1.70 -7.59 -25.41
N ARG A 336 -0.58 -7.76 -24.69
CA ARG A 336 0.12 -9.05 -24.62
C ARG A 336 -0.71 -10.12 -23.94
N ALA A 337 -1.39 -9.79 -22.84
CA ALA A 337 -2.19 -10.75 -22.08
C ALA A 337 -3.38 -11.26 -22.91
N PHE A 338 -4.13 -10.35 -23.53
CA PHE A 338 -5.30 -10.68 -24.35
C PHE A 338 -4.98 -11.04 -25.80
N ARG A 339 -3.70 -10.91 -26.22
CA ARG A 339 -3.24 -11.12 -27.61
C ARG A 339 -3.99 -10.22 -28.62
N VAL A 340 -4.14 -8.95 -28.25
CA VAL A 340 -4.82 -7.90 -29.04
C VAL A 340 -3.88 -6.71 -29.24
N ASN A 341 -4.27 -5.75 -30.10
CA ASN A 341 -3.58 -4.47 -30.30
C ASN A 341 -4.50 -3.26 -30.06
N ALA A 342 -5.54 -3.44 -29.23
CA ALA A 342 -6.61 -2.46 -29.06
C ALA A 342 -6.26 -1.33 -28.07
N PHE A 343 -5.39 -1.60 -27.11
CA PHE A 343 -5.04 -0.62 -26.08
C PHE A 343 -3.84 0.22 -26.49
N THR A 344 -3.93 1.54 -26.36
CA THR A 344 -2.83 2.48 -26.62
C THR A 344 -2.51 3.30 -25.37
N ALA A 345 -1.31 3.89 -25.33
CA ALA A 345 -1.00 4.87 -24.31
C ALA A 345 -1.96 6.08 -24.43
N GLY A 346 -2.39 6.63 -23.30
CA GLY A 346 -3.36 7.72 -23.27
C GLY A 346 -4.81 7.29 -23.52
N PHE A 347 -5.07 6.00 -23.70
CA PHE A 347 -6.44 5.50 -23.84
C PHE A 347 -7.27 5.89 -22.61
N GLU A 348 -8.39 6.55 -22.84
CA GLU A 348 -9.25 7.06 -21.78
C GLU A 348 -9.93 5.91 -21.02
N ILE A 349 -9.65 5.81 -19.73
CA ILE A 349 -10.27 4.82 -18.84
C ILE A 349 -11.55 5.39 -18.24
N GLY A 350 -11.55 6.68 -17.94
CA GLY A 350 -12.69 7.37 -17.35
C GLY A 350 -12.27 8.55 -16.49
N THR A 351 -13.20 9.04 -15.68
CA THR A 351 -12.99 10.18 -14.78
C THR A 351 -13.16 9.73 -13.34
N ALA A 352 -12.21 10.11 -12.50
CA ALA A 352 -12.19 9.76 -11.10
C ALA A 352 -12.56 10.94 -10.19
N GLN A 353 -13.15 10.60 -9.05
CA GLN A 353 -13.29 11.44 -7.89
C GLN A 353 -12.66 10.72 -6.70
N VAL A 354 -11.77 11.40 -5.99
CA VAL A 354 -11.17 10.92 -4.74
C VAL A 354 -11.75 11.73 -3.60
N ASP A 355 -12.30 11.04 -2.60
CA ASP A 355 -12.83 11.59 -1.37
C ASP A 355 -12.10 10.91 -0.21
N ALA A 356 -11.08 11.59 0.31
CA ALA A 356 -10.16 11.04 1.31
C ALA A 356 -10.25 11.81 2.63
N PHE A 357 -10.31 11.07 3.73
CA PHE A 357 -10.32 11.65 5.06
C PHE A 357 -8.88 11.83 5.51
N VAL A 358 -8.51 13.04 5.92
CA VAL A 358 -7.23 13.40 6.49
C VAL A 358 -7.40 13.55 8.00
N ALA A 359 -6.61 12.80 8.77
CA ALA A 359 -6.68 12.74 10.23
C ALA A 359 -5.44 13.34 10.89
#